data_AF-A0A1V6LPJ8-F1
#
_entry.id   AF-A0A1V6LPJ8-F1
#
_cell.length_a   1.000
_cell.length_b   1.000
_cell.length_c   1.000
_cell.angle_alpha   90.00
_cell.angle_beta   90.00
_cell.angle_gamma   90.00
#
_symmetry.space_group_name_H-M   'P 1'
#
loop_
_entity.id
_entity.type
_entity.pdbx_description
1 polymer ?
#
loop_
_entity_poly.entity_id
_entity_poly.type
_entity_poly.pdbx_seq_one_letter_code
_entity_poly.pdbx_strand_id
1 'polypeptide(L)'
;MVIISQNKTKSEMKKKKMKIKNIITLMLLAQLIIGCCNTNTYEVTISGLESRVLIFDGNNPVEIDEQAPINKEDLVIELLITEFESIASSEQIKTDVKVLKAAVVPCGDDEFIYSNKIESVKVELLNLNNSERIDITNQLVVLGTAEPISEYIPSNSPGTRDYLMKLSDTSNIPNQIDYLIEATLNDGSKISSTGGTINFN
;
A
#
# COMPACT_ATOMS: atom_id res chain seq x y z
N MET A 1 -69.80 -48.15 4.38
CA MET A 1 -68.69 -48.07 3.40
C MET A 1 -68.30 -46.60 3.17
N VAL A 2 -67.66 -45.94 4.15
CA VAL A 2 -67.24 -44.52 4.06
C VAL A 2 -65.93 -44.33 4.85
N ILE A 3 -64.84 -44.97 4.43
CA ILE A 3 -63.52 -44.78 5.07
C ILE A 3 -62.40 -44.56 4.03
N ILE A 4 -62.60 -45.01 2.78
CA ILE A 4 -61.56 -44.97 1.74
C ILE A 4 -61.40 -43.57 1.09
N SER A 5 -62.48 -42.77 1.04
CA SER A 5 -62.48 -41.45 0.38
C SER A 5 -61.71 -40.36 1.15
N GLN A 6 -61.66 -40.43 2.49
CA GLN A 6 -60.96 -39.43 3.31
C GLN A 6 -59.43 -39.63 3.38
N ASN A 7 -58.94 -40.86 3.16
CA ASN A 7 -57.51 -41.17 3.21
C ASN A 7 -56.76 -40.76 1.94
N LYS A 8 -57.41 -40.82 0.77
CA LYS A 8 -56.83 -40.41 -0.51
C LYS A 8 -56.60 -38.89 -0.55
N THR A 9 -57.59 -38.12 -0.08
CA THR A 9 -57.51 -36.65 0.04
C THR A 9 -56.49 -36.17 1.09
N LYS A 10 -56.36 -36.86 2.23
CA LYS A 10 -55.31 -36.56 3.22
C LYS A 10 -53.89 -36.84 2.70
N SER A 11 -53.70 -37.92 1.93
CA SER A 11 -52.42 -38.29 1.32
C SER A 11 -51.99 -37.29 0.24
N GLU A 12 -52.92 -36.87 -0.63
CA GLU A 12 -52.66 -35.86 -1.65
C GLU A 12 -52.41 -34.47 -1.06
N MET A 13 -53.16 -34.06 -0.02
CA MET A 13 -52.87 -32.84 0.71
C MET A 13 -51.50 -32.86 1.39
N LYS A 14 -51.08 -34.00 1.99
CA LYS A 14 -49.74 -34.14 2.58
C LYS A 14 -48.64 -34.02 1.52
N LYS A 15 -48.77 -34.69 0.37
CA LYS A 15 -47.81 -34.56 -0.75
C LYS A 15 -47.75 -33.13 -1.30
N LYS A 16 -48.89 -32.45 -1.42
CA LYS A 16 -48.97 -31.06 -1.90
C LYS A 16 -48.33 -30.08 -0.90
N LYS A 17 -48.57 -30.25 0.41
CA LYS A 17 -47.92 -29.47 1.48
C LYS A 17 -46.41 -29.67 1.52
N MET A 18 -45.93 -30.89 1.32
CA MET A 18 -44.49 -31.22 1.32
C MET A 18 -43.78 -30.63 0.09
N LYS A 19 -44.42 -30.64 -1.10
CA LYS A 19 -43.92 -29.96 -2.30
C LYS A 19 -43.83 -28.44 -2.12
N ILE A 20 -44.86 -27.82 -1.55
CA ILE A 20 -44.87 -26.38 -1.27
C ILE A 20 -43.78 -26.00 -0.26
N LYS A 21 -43.61 -26.79 0.81
CA LYS A 21 -42.54 -26.59 1.79
C LYS A 21 -41.15 -26.63 1.14
N ASN A 22 -40.89 -27.63 0.30
CA ASN A 22 -39.60 -27.74 -0.41
C ASN A 22 -39.35 -26.57 -1.38
N ILE A 23 -40.38 -26.08 -2.07
CA ILE A 23 -40.25 -24.91 -2.98
C ILE A 23 -39.96 -23.63 -2.18
N ILE A 24 -40.62 -23.44 -1.05
CA ILE A 24 -40.37 -22.29 -0.15
C ILE A 24 -38.96 -22.37 0.43
N THR A 25 -38.50 -23.56 0.85
CA THR A 25 -37.13 -23.77 1.33
C THR A 25 -36.10 -23.51 0.24
N LEU A 26 -36.37 -23.91 -1.01
CA LEU A 26 -35.49 -23.64 -2.14
C LEU A 26 -35.43 -22.14 -2.49
N MET A 27 -36.56 -21.42 -2.43
CA MET A 27 -36.58 -19.96 -2.61
C MET A 27 -35.84 -19.22 -1.48
N LEU A 28 -35.99 -19.66 -0.23
CA LEU A 28 -35.26 -19.10 0.92
C LEU A 28 -33.75 -19.37 0.84
N LEU A 29 -33.35 -20.54 0.35
CA LEU A 29 -31.93 -20.85 0.10
C LEU A 29 -31.38 -20.10 -1.12
N ALA A 30 -32.18 -19.86 -2.16
CA ALA A 30 -31.77 -19.08 -3.32
C ALA A 30 -31.52 -17.60 -2.96
N GLN A 31 -32.24 -17.04 -1.98
CA GLN A 31 -32.00 -15.69 -1.46
C GLN A 31 -30.65 -15.55 -0.74
N LEU A 32 -30.02 -16.65 -0.29
CA LEU A 32 -28.70 -16.62 0.34
C LEU A 32 -27.54 -16.60 -0.68
N ILE A 33 -27.81 -16.82 -1.97
CA ILE A 33 -26.76 -16.99 -3.00
C ILE A 33 -26.54 -15.71 -3.82
N ILE A 34 -27.41 -14.70 -3.69
CA ILE A 34 -27.33 -13.47 -4.51
C ILE A 34 -26.94 -12.29 -3.62
N GLY A 35 -25.70 -12.33 -3.12
CA GLY A 35 -24.97 -11.16 -2.67
C GLY A 35 -23.83 -10.92 -3.65
N CYS A 36 -24.04 -10.09 -4.67
CA CYS A 36 -22.93 -9.60 -5.48
C CYS A 36 -22.16 -8.59 -4.62
N CYS A 37 -21.02 -9.01 -4.09
CA CYS A 37 -20.04 -8.10 -3.51
C CYS A 37 -19.05 -7.75 -4.62
N ASN A 38 -18.88 -6.46 -4.87
CA ASN A 38 -17.89 -5.96 -5.80
C ASN A 38 -16.54 -5.93 -5.08
N THR A 39 -15.58 -6.72 -5.53
CA THR A 39 -14.16 -6.50 -5.22
C THR A 39 -13.63 -5.50 -6.23
N ASN A 40 -13.05 -4.39 -5.78
CA ASN A 40 -12.36 -3.49 -6.69
C ASN A 40 -10.92 -3.95 -6.83
N THR A 41 -10.42 -3.95 -8.06
CA THR A 41 -8.99 -4.13 -8.33
C THR A 41 -8.39 -2.76 -8.64
N TYR A 42 -7.41 -2.36 -7.84
CA TYR A 42 -6.64 -1.14 -8.02
C TYR A 42 -5.29 -1.46 -8.65
N GLU A 43 -4.92 -0.71 -9.67
CA GLU A 43 -3.56 -0.64 -10.17
C GLU A 43 -2.84 0.52 -9.49
N VAL A 44 -1.73 0.23 -8.82
CA VAL A 44 -0.89 1.22 -8.13
C VAL A 44 0.43 1.35 -8.87
N THR A 45 0.76 2.58 -9.25
CA THR A 45 1.96 2.92 -10.00
C THR A 45 2.79 3.92 -9.21
N ILE A 46 4.07 3.62 -8.97
CA ILE A 46 5.00 4.58 -8.39
C ILE A 46 5.33 5.64 -9.43
N SER A 47 5.13 6.91 -9.08
CA SER A 47 5.29 8.05 -9.98
C SER A 47 6.48 8.95 -9.64
N GLY A 48 7.02 8.89 -8.42
CA GLY A 48 8.12 9.77 -8.03
C GLY A 48 8.68 9.51 -6.64
N LEU A 49 9.76 10.22 -6.34
CA LEU A 49 10.39 10.29 -5.03
C LEU A 49 10.48 11.75 -4.61
N GLU A 50 10.16 12.01 -3.35
CA GLU A 50 10.38 13.29 -2.69
C GLU A 50 11.23 13.07 -1.46
N SER A 51 12.13 14.00 -1.15
CA SER A 51 12.98 13.89 0.03
C SER A 51 13.18 15.23 0.70
N ARG A 52 13.40 15.20 2.01
CA ARG A 52 13.78 16.38 2.79
C ARG A 52 14.70 16.01 3.93
N VAL A 53 15.47 17.00 4.36
CA VAL A 53 16.43 16.87 5.46
C VAL A 53 15.78 17.32 6.75
N LEU A 54 15.97 16.50 7.78
CA LEU A 54 15.37 16.68 9.10
C LEU A 54 16.45 16.52 10.17
N ILE A 55 16.18 17.09 11.34
CA ILE A 55 16.84 16.78 12.60
C ILE A 55 15.79 16.42 13.64
N PHE A 56 16.19 15.78 14.73
CA PHE A 56 15.30 15.55 15.87
C PHE A 56 15.37 16.72 16.86
N ASP A 57 14.25 17.41 17.06
CA ASP A 57 14.03 18.23 18.25
C ASP A 57 13.29 17.39 19.29
N GLY A 58 14.06 16.79 20.21
CA GLY A 58 13.58 15.76 21.12
C GLY A 58 13.18 14.49 20.36
N ASN A 59 11.88 14.21 20.30
CA ASN A 59 11.32 13.05 19.57
C ASN A 59 10.64 13.43 18.25
N ASN A 60 10.59 14.72 17.92
CA ASN A 60 9.88 15.20 16.74
C ASN A 60 10.90 15.50 15.63
N PRO A 61 10.73 14.93 14.43
CA PRO A 61 11.50 15.37 13.29
C PRO A 61 11.07 16.79 12.90
N VAL A 62 12.04 17.67 12.71
CA VAL A 62 11.85 19.05 12.26
C VAL A 62 12.77 19.34 11.08
N GLU A 63 12.28 20.12 10.13
CA GLU A 63 13.04 20.54 8.96
C GLU A 63 14.12 21.54 9.38
N ILE A 64 15.31 21.39 8.78
CA ILE A 64 16.42 22.31 9.04
C ILE A 64 16.33 23.53 8.14
N ASP A 65 16.75 24.68 8.67
CA ASP A 65 17.15 25.79 7.82
C ASP A 65 18.48 25.43 7.17
N GLU A 66 18.52 25.33 5.84
CA GLU A 66 19.66 24.85 5.02
C GLU A 66 20.98 25.61 5.31
N GLN A 67 20.90 26.76 5.98
CA GLN A 67 22.07 27.59 6.32
C GLN A 67 22.73 27.25 7.67
N ALA A 68 22.05 26.54 8.57
CA ALA A 68 22.59 26.25 9.90
C ALA A 68 23.39 24.92 9.90
N PRO A 69 24.64 24.91 10.40
CA PRO A 69 25.40 23.68 10.47
C PRO A 69 24.85 22.74 11.56
N ILE A 70 24.75 21.46 11.23
CA ILE A 70 24.27 20.39 12.12
C ILE A 70 25.37 19.38 12.44
N ASN A 71 25.21 18.52 13.44
CA ASN A 71 26.12 17.38 13.59
C ASN A 71 25.74 16.29 12.58
N LYS A 72 26.72 15.51 12.13
CA LYS A 72 26.48 14.43 11.16
C LYS A 72 25.57 13.34 11.73
N GLU A 73 25.67 13.10 13.02
CA GLU A 73 24.90 12.11 13.77
C GLU A 73 23.42 12.51 13.90
N ASP A 74 23.12 13.80 13.77
CA ASP A 74 21.76 14.33 13.89
C ASP A 74 21.02 14.33 12.53
N LEU A 75 21.72 14.01 11.44
CA LEU A 75 21.16 13.97 10.10
C LEU A 75 20.09 12.88 9.98
N VAL A 76 18.89 13.31 9.61
CA VAL A 76 17.80 12.44 9.18
C VAL A 76 17.38 12.84 7.77
N ILE A 77 17.20 11.86 6.91
CA ILE A 77 16.63 12.05 5.57
C ILE A 77 15.27 11.37 5.55
N GLU A 78 14.22 12.11 5.24
CA GLU A 78 12.92 11.54 4.93
C GLU A 78 12.80 11.31 3.44
N LEU A 79 12.28 10.15 3.07
CA LEU A 79 11.95 9.78 1.70
C LEU A 79 10.46 9.45 1.62
N LEU A 80 9.73 10.20 0.80
CA LEU A 80 8.36 9.93 0.41
C LEU A 80 8.36 9.29 -0.99
N ILE A 81 7.63 8.19 -1.11
CA ILE A 81 7.39 7.50 -2.37
C ILE A 81 5.99 7.87 -2.86
N THR A 82 5.91 8.56 -3.99
CA THR A 82 4.66 9.08 -4.53
C THR A 82 4.02 8.03 -5.45
N GLU A 83 2.73 7.77 -5.25
CA GLU A 83 1.98 6.71 -5.94
C GLU A 83 0.72 7.28 -6.60
N PHE A 84 0.36 6.73 -7.77
CA PHE A 84 -0.93 6.92 -8.43
C PHE A 84 -1.73 5.62 -8.38
N GLU A 85 -2.96 5.70 -7.85
CA GLU A 85 -3.91 4.59 -7.85
C GLU A 85 -4.96 4.80 -8.95
N SER A 86 -5.24 3.74 -9.71
CA SER A 86 -6.29 3.74 -10.73
C SER A 86 -7.13 2.47 -10.62
N ILE A 87 -8.43 2.57 -10.88
CA ILE A 87 -9.32 1.41 -10.83
C ILE A 87 -9.13 0.62 -12.13
N ALA A 88 -8.57 -0.58 -12.02
CA ALA A 88 -8.31 -1.47 -13.14
C ALA A 88 -9.59 -2.18 -13.62
N SER A 89 -10.48 -2.50 -12.68
CA SER A 89 -11.79 -3.08 -12.98
C SER A 89 -12.79 -2.76 -11.88
N SER A 90 -13.95 -2.26 -12.29
CA SER A 90 -15.17 -2.35 -11.50
C SER A 90 -16.09 -3.34 -12.20
N GLU A 91 -16.51 -4.42 -11.55
CA GLU A 91 -17.64 -5.20 -12.07
C GLU A 91 -18.91 -4.34 -12.03
N GLN A 92 -19.18 -3.59 -13.12
CA GLN A 92 -20.45 -2.89 -13.30
C GLN A 92 -21.51 -3.91 -13.70
N ILE A 93 -22.13 -4.54 -12.71
CA ILE A 93 -23.42 -5.18 -12.94
C ILE A 93 -24.47 -4.07 -13.02
N LYS A 94 -24.84 -3.65 -14.24
CA LYS A 94 -26.07 -2.90 -14.49
C LYS A 94 -27.25 -3.76 -14.05
N THR A 95 -27.69 -3.59 -12.81
CA THR A 95 -28.90 -4.22 -12.30
C THR A 95 -29.85 -3.14 -11.80
N ASP A 96 -30.89 -2.89 -12.59
CA ASP A 96 -32.12 -2.23 -12.14
C ASP A 96 -32.75 -3.10 -11.04
N VAL A 97 -32.37 -2.91 -9.78
CA VAL A 97 -32.98 -3.65 -8.66
C VAL A 97 -33.26 -2.70 -7.49
N LYS A 98 -34.55 -2.55 -7.22
CA LYS A 98 -35.11 -1.88 -6.04
C LYS A 98 -34.53 -2.51 -4.77
N VAL A 99 -33.77 -1.72 -4.02
CA VAL A 99 -33.10 -2.10 -2.77
C VAL A 99 -34.15 -2.45 -1.70
N LEU A 100 -34.15 -3.70 -1.24
CA LEU A 100 -34.83 -4.14 -0.01
C LEU A 100 -33.76 -4.55 1.01
N LYS A 101 -33.59 -3.69 2.02
CA LYS A 101 -32.94 -3.87 3.34
C LYS A 101 -31.90 -4.99 3.50
N ALA A 102 -30.64 -4.56 3.37
CA ALA A 102 -29.40 -4.99 4.01
C ALA A 102 -29.43 -6.25 4.91
N ALA A 103 -28.91 -7.35 4.37
CA ALA A 103 -28.00 -8.22 5.10
C ALA A 103 -26.57 -7.77 4.74
N VAL A 104 -25.71 -7.55 5.73
CA VAL A 104 -24.29 -7.21 5.49
C VAL A 104 -23.58 -8.49 5.08
N VAL A 105 -23.35 -8.65 3.78
CA VAL A 105 -22.48 -9.71 3.24
C VAL A 105 -21.03 -9.21 3.40
N PRO A 106 -20.10 -9.98 3.99
CA PRO A 106 -18.70 -9.60 3.97
C PRO A 106 -18.22 -9.68 2.52
N CYS A 107 -17.93 -8.51 1.93
CA CYS A 107 -17.28 -8.44 0.63
C CYS A 107 -15.82 -8.87 0.76
N GLY A 108 -15.26 -9.44 -0.30
CA GLY A 108 -13.82 -9.73 -0.35
C GLY A 108 -13.04 -8.42 -0.23
N ASP A 109 -11.85 -8.49 0.37
CA ASP A 109 -10.95 -7.34 0.47
C ASP A 109 -10.59 -6.82 -0.95
N ASP A 110 -10.37 -5.51 -1.08
CA ASP A 110 -9.90 -4.92 -2.33
C ASP A 110 -8.55 -5.53 -2.76
N GLU A 111 -8.36 -5.71 -4.06
CA GLU A 111 -7.13 -6.28 -4.63
C GLU A 111 -6.23 -5.18 -5.19
N PHE A 112 -4.93 -5.23 -4.91
CA PHE A 112 -3.95 -4.26 -5.41
C PHE A 112 -2.95 -4.95 -6.36
N ILE A 113 -2.86 -4.46 -7.58
CA ILE A 113 -1.88 -4.85 -8.59
C ILE A 113 -0.83 -3.75 -8.67
N TYR A 114 0.40 -4.09 -8.26
CA TYR A 114 1.54 -3.19 -8.31
C TYR A 114 2.32 -3.42 -9.59
N SER A 115 2.13 -2.55 -10.57
CA SER A 115 2.78 -2.61 -11.89
C SER A 115 4.25 -2.18 -11.82
N ASN A 116 4.53 -1.10 -11.08
CA ASN A 116 5.84 -0.43 -11.03
C ASN A 116 6.41 -0.47 -9.61
N LYS A 117 7.03 -1.59 -9.23
CA LYS A 117 7.66 -1.75 -7.91
C LYS A 117 9.10 -1.26 -7.93
N ILE A 118 9.58 -0.76 -6.79
CA ILE A 118 11.01 -0.48 -6.62
C ILE A 118 11.77 -1.80 -6.53
N GLU A 119 12.72 -1.98 -7.45
CA GLU A 119 13.62 -3.13 -7.49
C GLU A 119 14.93 -2.84 -6.73
N SER A 120 15.44 -1.62 -6.84
CA SER A 120 16.64 -1.20 -6.13
C SER A 120 16.65 0.30 -5.84
N VAL A 121 17.40 0.68 -4.81
CA VAL A 121 17.63 2.08 -4.42
C VAL A 121 19.12 2.32 -4.35
N LYS A 122 19.55 3.51 -4.76
CA LYS A 122 20.92 3.99 -4.66
C LYS A 122 20.92 5.39 -4.06
N VAL A 123 21.86 5.65 -3.16
CA VAL A 123 22.06 6.97 -2.57
C VAL A 123 23.51 7.40 -2.70
N GLU A 124 23.71 8.57 -3.29
CA GLU A 124 25.02 9.19 -3.45
C GLU A 124 25.06 10.52 -2.71
N LEU A 125 26.18 10.79 -2.05
CA LEU A 125 26.55 12.13 -1.59
C LEU A 125 27.49 12.78 -2.60
N LEU A 126 27.31 14.06 -2.85
CA LEU A 126 28.24 14.90 -3.59
C LEU A 126 29.00 15.78 -2.61
N ASN A 127 30.30 15.57 -2.48
CA ASN A 127 31.16 16.44 -1.69
C ASN A 127 31.35 17.78 -2.43
N LEU A 128 30.85 18.87 -1.85
CA LEU A 128 30.90 20.17 -2.52
C LEU A 128 32.29 20.83 -2.54
N ASN A 129 33.24 20.31 -1.75
CA ASN A 129 34.61 20.82 -1.73
C ASN A 129 35.49 20.29 -2.87
N ASN A 130 35.23 19.08 -3.35
CA ASN A 130 36.08 18.40 -4.34
C ASN A 130 35.29 17.71 -5.47
N SER A 131 33.96 17.84 -5.49
CA SER A 131 33.03 17.23 -6.45
C SER A 131 33.07 15.69 -6.49
N GLU A 132 33.57 15.05 -5.44
CA GLU A 132 33.60 13.59 -5.31
C GLU A 132 32.21 13.04 -5.00
N ARG A 133 31.87 11.90 -5.60
CA ARG A 133 30.63 11.16 -5.31
C ARG A 133 30.92 9.99 -4.40
N ILE A 134 30.16 9.87 -3.32
CA ILE A 134 30.30 8.83 -2.30
C ILE A 134 29.00 8.03 -2.27
N ASP A 135 29.07 6.74 -2.56
CA ASP A 135 27.93 5.84 -2.42
C ASP A 135 27.71 5.51 -0.93
N ILE A 136 26.56 5.92 -0.42
CA ILE A 136 26.16 5.71 0.98
C ILE A 136 24.94 4.78 1.10
N THR A 137 24.56 4.09 0.02
CA THR A 137 23.33 3.29 -0.04
C THR A 137 23.23 2.31 1.13
N ASN A 138 24.32 1.64 1.49
CA ASN A 138 24.35 0.67 2.60
C ASN A 138 24.69 1.31 3.96
N GLN A 139 25.05 2.60 3.99
CA GLN A 139 25.30 3.35 5.21
C GLN A 139 24.02 4.05 5.70
N LEU A 140 23.01 4.18 4.84
CA LEU A 140 21.72 4.75 5.21
C LEU A 140 20.79 3.62 5.67
N VAL A 141 20.31 3.71 6.92
CA VAL A 141 19.44 2.72 7.56
C VAL A 141 18.10 3.32 7.92
N VAL A 142 17.03 2.52 7.82
CA VAL A 142 15.68 2.98 8.14
C VAL A 142 15.51 3.09 9.67
N LEU A 143 14.98 4.21 10.14
CA LEU A 143 14.75 4.45 11.56
C LEU A 143 13.71 3.47 12.11
N GLY A 144 13.96 2.98 13.32
CA GLY A 144 13.18 1.90 13.94
C GLY A 144 13.58 0.50 13.43
N THR A 145 14.47 0.42 12.44
CA THR A 145 15.07 -0.84 11.97
C THR A 145 16.61 -0.74 12.05
N ALA A 146 17.27 -1.84 11.73
CA ALA A 146 18.72 -1.89 11.53
C ALA A 146 19.06 -2.24 10.07
N GLU A 147 18.07 -2.18 9.18
CA GLU A 147 18.22 -2.63 7.80
C GLU A 147 18.63 -1.47 6.89
N PRO A 148 19.59 -1.69 5.98
CA PRO A 148 19.96 -0.71 4.99
C PRO A 148 18.81 -0.49 4.01
N ILE A 149 18.73 0.72 3.46
CA ILE A 149 17.66 1.10 2.53
C ILE A 149 17.65 0.25 1.24
N SER A 150 18.81 -0.28 0.84
CA SER A 150 18.97 -1.17 -0.32
C SER A 150 18.20 -2.46 -0.16
N GLU A 151 17.98 -2.92 1.07
CA GLU A 151 17.25 -4.15 1.39
C GLU A 151 15.82 -3.85 1.80
N TYR A 152 15.65 -2.83 2.66
CA TYR A 152 14.36 -2.52 3.27
C TYR A 152 13.33 -2.02 2.25
N ILE A 153 13.69 -1.05 1.41
CA ILE A 153 12.73 -0.42 0.50
C ILE A 153 12.21 -1.40 -0.55
N PRO A 154 13.05 -2.16 -1.29
CA PRO A 154 12.54 -3.12 -2.28
C PRO A 154 11.67 -4.23 -1.66
N SER A 155 11.93 -4.59 -0.40
CA SER A 155 11.19 -5.65 0.30
C SER A 155 9.86 -5.18 0.89
N ASN A 156 9.72 -3.88 1.19
CA ASN A 156 8.57 -3.31 1.89
C ASN A 156 7.76 -2.30 1.05
N SER A 157 8.26 -1.92 -0.13
CA SER A 157 7.53 -1.13 -1.13
C SER A 157 6.51 -2.02 -1.86
N PRO A 158 5.32 -1.50 -2.22
CA PRO A 158 4.86 -0.10 -2.11
C PRO A 158 3.87 0.17 -0.96
N GLY A 159 3.65 1.46 -0.72
CA GLY A 159 2.75 2.02 0.29
C GLY A 159 3.17 3.46 0.59
N THR A 160 2.20 4.38 0.65
CA THR A 160 2.35 5.79 1.07
C THR A 160 2.94 5.88 2.48
N ARG A 161 4.27 5.81 2.55
CA ARG A 161 5.02 5.80 3.79
C ARG A 161 6.21 6.72 3.67
N ASP A 162 6.34 7.58 4.65
CA ASP A 162 7.51 8.40 4.86
C ASP A 162 8.58 7.51 5.53
N TYR A 163 9.66 7.23 4.81
CA TYR A 163 10.81 6.52 5.36
C TYR A 163 11.75 7.54 5.98
N LEU A 164 11.85 7.53 7.31
CA LEU A 164 12.88 8.26 8.01
C LEU A 164 14.15 7.41 8.05
N MET A 165 15.28 7.99 7.65
CA MET A 165 16.53 7.25 7.48
C MET A 165 17.68 8.04 8.12
N LYS A 166 18.65 7.32 8.67
CA LYS A 166 19.85 7.92 9.27
C LYS A 166 21.12 7.22 8.79
N LEU A 167 22.24 7.89 8.96
CA LEU A 167 23.56 7.30 8.73
C LEU A 167 23.90 6.33 9.88
N SER A 168 24.34 5.12 9.53
CA SER A 168 24.91 4.16 10.48
C SER A 168 26.38 4.44 10.78
N ASP A 169 27.07 5.12 9.86
CA ASP A 169 28.48 5.54 9.97
C ASP A 169 28.64 6.94 9.38
N THR A 170 29.25 7.86 10.13
CA THR A 170 29.47 9.26 9.75
C THR A 170 30.94 9.56 9.41
N SER A 171 31.84 8.58 9.55
CA SER A 171 33.30 8.79 9.51
C SER A 171 33.82 9.30 8.16
N ASN A 172 33.19 8.89 7.06
CA ASN A 172 33.59 9.26 5.70
C ASN A 172 32.71 10.33 5.06
N ILE A 173 31.84 10.97 5.85
CA ILE A 173 30.90 11.97 5.36
C ILE A 173 31.57 13.34 5.36
N PRO A 174 31.66 14.05 4.22
CA PRO A 174 32.20 15.41 4.17
C PRO A 174 31.39 16.40 5.00
N ASN A 175 31.98 17.54 5.35
CA ASN A 175 31.28 18.58 6.12
C ASN A 175 30.31 19.43 5.28
N GLN A 176 30.37 19.31 3.95
CA GLN A 176 29.43 20.00 3.07
C GLN A 176 29.07 19.08 1.91
N ILE A 177 27.80 18.73 1.82
CA ILE A 177 27.29 17.75 0.86
C ILE A 177 26.01 18.24 0.18
N ASP A 178 25.79 17.77 -1.04
CA ASP A 178 24.44 17.54 -1.57
C ASP A 178 24.20 16.02 -1.60
N TYR A 179 22.94 15.58 -1.79
CA TYR A 179 22.63 14.16 -1.94
C TYR A 179 21.65 13.89 -3.08
N LEU A 180 21.74 12.68 -3.63
CA LEU A 180 20.87 12.14 -4.67
C LEU A 180 20.37 10.77 -4.23
N ILE A 181 19.05 10.60 -4.21
CA ILE A 181 18.38 9.31 -4.03
C ILE A 181 17.79 8.91 -5.38
N GLU A 182 18.13 7.73 -5.87
CA GLU A 182 17.60 7.16 -7.12
C GLU A 182 17.00 5.78 -6.82
N ALA A 183 15.78 5.54 -7.30
CA ALA A 183 15.19 4.20 -7.31
C ALA A 183 15.02 3.72 -8.74
N THR A 184 15.37 2.45 -8.96
CA THR A 184 15.10 1.74 -10.21
C THR A 184 13.86 0.89 -10.04
N LEU A 185 12.91 1.05 -10.95
CA LEU A 185 11.66 0.30 -10.99
C LEU A 185 11.87 -1.02 -11.77
N ASN A 186 11.00 -2.01 -11.52
CA ASN A 186 11.02 -3.33 -12.18
C ASN A 186 10.85 -3.29 -13.71
N ASP A 187 10.35 -2.18 -14.27
CA ASP A 187 10.29 -1.94 -15.71
C ASP A 187 11.60 -1.34 -16.28
N GLY A 188 12.60 -1.11 -15.42
CA GLY A 188 13.90 -0.52 -15.73
C GLY A 188 13.91 1.01 -15.72
N SER A 189 12.77 1.66 -15.49
CA SER A 189 12.71 3.12 -15.36
C SER A 189 13.32 3.59 -14.04
N LYS A 190 13.69 4.88 -13.99
CA LYS A 190 14.35 5.48 -12.84
C LYS A 190 13.61 6.72 -12.39
N ILE A 191 13.44 6.83 -11.09
CA ILE A 191 12.91 8.01 -10.41
C ILE A 191 13.95 8.48 -9.40
N SER A 192 14.05 9.79 -9.18
CA SER A 192 15.07 10.34 -8.30
C SER A 192 14.60 11.59 -7.57
N SER A 193 15.25 11.85 -6.45
CA SER A 193 15.11 13.05 -5.64
C SER A 193 16.49 13.57 -5.28
N THR A 194 16.71 14.87 -5.44
CA THR A 194 17.94 15.56 -5.06
C THR A 194 17.63 16.48 -3.91
N GLY A 195 18.44 16.43 -2.85
CA GLY A 195 18.34 17.37 -1.75
C GLY A 195 19.21 18.60 -1.91
N GLY A 196 18.88 19.63 -1.14
CA GLY A 196 19.69 20.84 -1.01
C GLY A 196 20.99 20.60 -0.25
N THR A 197 21.79 21.67 -0.16
CA THR A 197 23.09 21.65 0.49
C THR A 197 22.95 21.51 2.01
N ILE A 198 23.66 20.54 2.56
CA ILE A 198 23.75 20.28 4.00
C ILE A 198 25.14 20.67 4.48
N ASN A 199 25.18 21.47 5.55
CA ASN A 199 26.40 21.89 6.21
C ASN A 199 26.52 21.19 7.57
N PHE A 200 27.70 20.64 7.87
CA PHE A 200 28.00 20.00 9.15
C PHE A 200 29.05 20.79 9.95
N ASN A 201 28.98 20.66 11.28
CA ASN A 201 30.01 21.14 12.21
C ASN A 201 31.36 20.42 12.05
#